data_AF-B8GRF8-F1
#
_entry.id   AF-B8GRF8-F1
#
_cell.length_a   1.000
_cell.length_b   1.000
_cell.length_c   1.000
_cell.angle_alpha   90.00
_cell.angle_beta   90.00
_cell.angle_gamma   90.00
#
_symmetry.space_group_name_H-M   'P 1'
#
loop_
_entity.id
_entity.type
_entity.pdbx_description
1 polymer ?
#
loop_
_entity_poly.entity_id
_entity_poly.type
_entity_poly.pdbx_seq_one_letter_code
_entity_poly.pdbx_strand_id
1 'polypeptide(L)'
;MVLFQGLFFLVLGVGLVLIAWNSRRTGWLPYGPRRFGRDIAVWRHERPVFYWMLFFGYNLAGLWMAVFALRVLAGTAEPLPLS
;
A
#
# COMPACT_ATOMS: atom_id res chain seq x y z
N MET A 1 13.71 8.09 16.02
CA MET A 1 12.39 8.36 15.40
C MET A 1 12.45 8.37 13.88
N VAL A 2 13.22 9.28 13.25
CA VAL A 2 13.35 9.41 11.77
C VAL A 2 13.66 8.09 11.06
N LEU A 3 14.68 7.35 11.51
CA LEU A 3 15.13 6.10 10.89
C LEU A 3 14.06 4.99 10.94
N PHE A 4 13.46 4.79 12.11
CA PHE A 4 12.38 3.82 12.31
C PHE A 4 11.17 4.17 11.46
N GLN A 5 10.72 5.42 11.53
CA GLN A 5 9.57 5.90 10.79
C GLN A 5 9.81 5.79 9.28
N GLY A 6 10.94 6.28 8.79
CA GLY A 6 11.31 6.23 7.37
C GLY A 6 11.33 4.79 6.85
N LEU A 7 12.01 3.87 7.54
CA LEU A 7 12.03 2.46 7.13
C LEU A 7 10.64 1.81 7.18
N PHE A 8 9.85 2.10 8.21
CA PHE A 8 8.50 1.57 8.35
C PHE A 8 7.59 2.02 7.20
N PHE A 9 7.55 3.33 6.90
CA PHE A 9 6.78 3.85 5.78
C PHE A 9 7.30 3.35 4.42
N LEU A 10 8.61 3.14 4.28
CA LEU A 10 9.19 2.58 3.07
C LEU A 10 8.73 1.14 2.85
N VAL A 11 8.80 0.29 3.87
CA VAL A 11 8.35 -1.11 3.80
C VAL A 11 6.86 -1.18 3.49
N LEU A 12 6.03 -0.37 4.15
CA LEU A 12 4.60 -0.31 3.86
C LEU A 12 4.30 0.19 2.45
N GLY A 13 4.97 1.26 2.03
CA GLY A 13 4.77 1.86 0.72
C GLY A 13 5.13 0.90 -0.42
N VAL A 14 6.31 0.28 -0.34
CA VAL A 14 6.76 -0.74 -1.29
C VAL A 14 5.85 -1.96 -1.23
N GLY A 15 5.46 -2.40 -0.03
CA GLY A 15 4.54 -3.53 0.17
C GLY A 15 3.21 -3.35 -0.55
N LEU A 16 2.59 -2.17 -0.44
CA LEU A 16 1.34 -1.85 -1.15
C LEU A 16 1.49 -1.90 -2.67
N VAL A 17 2.59 -1.34 -3.20
CA VAL A 17 2.89 -1.37 -4.64
C VAL A 17 3.13 -2.81 -5.11
N LEU A 18 3.85 -3.62 -4.33
CA LEU A 18 4.08 -5.03 -4.64
C LEU A 18 2.79 -5.86 -4.65
N ILE A 19 1.90 -5.62 -3.68
CA ILE A 19 0.57 -6.27 -3.65
C ILE A 19 -0.22 -5.91 -4.91
N ALA A 20 -0.27 -4.62 -5.26
CA ALA A 20 -0.95 -4.18 -6.46
C ALA A 20 -0.30 -4.76 -7.73
N TRP A 21 1.04 -4.79 -7.80
CA TRP A 21 1.77 -5.40 -8.92
C TRP A 21 1.43 -6.89 -9.09
N ASN A 22 1.47 -7.66 -7.99
CA ASN A 22 1.13 -9.08 -8.01
C ASN A 22 -0.33 -9.30 -8.42
N SER A 23 -1.24 -8.42 -7.98
CA SER A 23 -2.66 -8.48 -8.34
C SER A 23 -2.90 -8.40 -9.85
N ARG A 24 -2.01 -7.78 -10.64
CA ARG A 24 -2.16 -7.74 -12.11
C ARG A 24 -2.06 -9.12 -12.74
N ARG A 25 -1.23 -10.00 -12.17
CA ARG A 25 -1.03 -11.37 -12.65
C ARG A 25 -2.12 -12.30 -12.16
N THR A 26 -2.50 -12.19 -10.89
CA THR A 26 -3.50 -13.08 -10.27
C THR A 26 -4.95 -12.62 -10.51
N GLY A 27 -5.16 -11.35 -10.88
CA GLY A 27 -6.49 -10.74 -10.95
C GLY A 27 -7.15 -10.59 -9.58
N TRP A 28 -6.38 -10.76 -8.51
CA TRP A 28 -6.82 -10.87 -7.12
C TRP A 28 -6.19 -9.75 -6.29
N LEU A 29 -7.02 -8.94 -5.63
CA LEU A 29 -6.55 -7.86 -4.76
C LEU A 29 -7.12 -8.01 -3.35
N PRO A 30 -6.28 -8.17 -2.31
CA PRO A 30 -6.75 -8.34 -0.94
C PRO A 30 -7.33 -7.02 -0.41
N TYR A 31 -8.53 -7.06 0.14
CA TYR A 31 -9.24 -5.87 0.62
C TYR A 31 -9.90 -6.11 1.99
N GLY A 32 -9.40 -5.44 3.03
CA GLY A 32 -10.00 -5.47 4.36
C GLY A 32 -9.58 -6.66 5.24
N PRO A 33 -9.97 -6.65 6.52
CA PRO A 33 -9.61 -7.69 7.47
C PRO A 33 -10.33 -9.00 7.14
N ARG A 34 -9.60 -10.12 7.27
CA ARG A 34 -10.11 -11.47 7.07
C ARG A 34 -11.26 -11.74 8.04
N ARG A 35 -12.50 -11.62 7.58
CA ARG A 35 -13.68 -11.82 8.44
C ARG A 35 -14.12 -13.28 8.30
N PHE A 36 -13.95 -14.05 9.38
CA PHE A 36 -14.48 -15.42 9.50
C PHE A 36 -14.13 -16.35 8.32
N GLY A 37 -12.84 -16.48 8.00
CA GLY A 37 -12.37 -17.50 7.04
C GLY A 37 -12.73 -17.25 5.57
N ARG A 38 -13.38 -16.12 5.23
CA ARG A 38 -13.54 -15.68 3.84
C ARG A 38 -12.51 -14.60 3.55
N ASP A 39 -11.66 -14.86 2.57
CA ASP A 39 -10.81 -13.81 1.99
C ASP A 39 -11.73 -12.77 1.36
N ILE A 40 -11.78 -11.58 1.95
CA ILE A 40 -12.41 -10.42 1.33
C ILE A 40 -11.42 -9.95 0.25
N ALA A 41 -11.44 -10.64 -0.87
CA ALA A 41 -10.62 -10.30 -2.02
C ALA A 41 -11.52 -9.79 -3.12
N VAL A 42 -11.03 -8.78 -3.83
CA VAL A 42 -11.71 -8.25 -5.00
C VAL A 42 -11.08 -8.88 -6.22
N TRP A 43 -11.87 -9.71 -6.91
CA TRP A 43 -11.49 -10.28 -8.18
C TRP A 43 -11.80 -9.31 -9.32
N ARG A 44 -10.83 -9.13 -10.22
CA ARG A 44 -10.97 -8.25 -11.40
C ARG A 44 -12.15 -8.65 -12.30
N HIS A 45 -12.42 -9.94 -12.44
CA HIS A 45 -13.48 -10.43 -13.32
C HIS A 45 -14.89 -10.26 -12.71
N GLU A 46 -15.03 -10.35 -11.39
CA GLU A 46 -16.31 -10.17 -10.70
C GLU A 46 -16.68 -8.69 -10.56
N ARG A 47 -15.70 -7.83 -10.23
CA ARG A 47 -15.91 -6.40 -9.95
C ARG A 47 -14.80 -5.55 -10.58
N PRO A 48 -14.76 -5.38 -11.90
CA PRO A 48 -13.65 -4.73 -12.61
C PRO A 48 -13.44 -3.28 -12.17
N VAL A 49 -14.51 -2.50 -12.06
CA VAL A 49 -14.44 -1.08 -11.65
C VAL A 49 -13.88 -0.95 -10.23
N PHE A 50 -14.40 -1.74 -9.29
CA PHE A 50 -13.97 -1.70 -7.89
C PHE A 50 -12.52 -2.19 -7.73
N TYR A 51 -12.13 -3.23 -8.48
CA TYR A 51 -10.75 -3.71 -8.55
C TYR A 51 -9.80 -2.60 -9.00
N TRP A 52 -10.11 -1.92 -10.10
CA TRP A 52 -9.23 -0.85 -10.61
C TRP A 52 -9.16 0.34 -9.65
N MET A 53 -10.28 0.71 -9.02
CA MET A 53 -10.30 1.77 -8.01
C MET A 53 -9.37 1.44 -6.83
N LEU A 54 -9.41 0.22 -6.31
CA LEU A 54 -8.51 -0.23 -5.26
C LEU A 54 -7.06 -0.36 -5.73
N PHE A 55 -6.85 -0.85 -6.96
CA PHE A 55 -5.52 -0.94 -7.56
C PHE A 55 -4.86 0.44 -7.63
N PHE A 56 -5.57 1.46 -8.11
CA PHE A 56 -5.06 2.84 -8.12
C PHE A 56 -4.85 3.37 -6.71
N GLY A 57 -5.77 3.10 -5.78
CA GLY A 57 -5.62 3.48 -4.37
C GLY A 57 -4.35 2.90 -3.73
N TYR A 58 -4.08 1.62 -3.93
CA TYR A 58 -2.89 0.94 -3.38
C TYR A 58 -1.60 1.50 -3.98
N ASN A 59 -1.57 1.72 -5.30
CA ASN A 59 -0.39 2.31 -5.95
C ASN A 59 -0.18 3.77 -5.52
N LEU A 60 -1.23 4.58 -5.43
CA LEU A 60 -1.14 5.98 -5.05
C LEU A 60 -0.68 6.11 -3.59
N ALA A 61 -1.32 5.39 -2.67
CA ALA A 61 -0.93 5.38 -1.26
C ALA A 61 0.48 4.81 -1.07
N GLY A 62 0.78 3.70 -1.74
CA GLY A 62 2.09 3.05 -1.66
C GLY A 62 3.23 3.94 -2.17
N LEU A 63 3.04 4.58 -3.32
CA LEU A 63 4.02 5.50 -3.89
C LEU A 63 4.18 6.75 -3.01
N TRP A 64 3.08 7.32 -2.51
CA TRP A 64 3.12 8.46 -1.60
C TRP A 64 3.91 8.14 -0.33
N MET A 65 3.65 6.98 0.30
CA MET A 65 4.36 6.53 1.49
C MET A 65 5.84 6.29 1.20
N ALA A 66 6.19 5.67 0.07
CA ALA A 66 7.58 5.43 -0.31
C ALA A 66 8.35 6.74 -0.56
N VAL A 67 7.74 7.69 -1.29
CA VAL A 67 8.34 9.01 -1.54
C VAL A 67 8.50 9.78 -0.22
N PHE A 68 7.47 9.80 0.62
CA PHE A 68 7.55 10.42 1.94
C PHE A 68 8.66 9.81 2.80
N ALA A 69 8.75 8.49 2.85
CA ALA A 69 9.80 7.77 3.56
C ALA A 69 11.21 8.15 3.07
N LEU A 70 11.42 8.21 1.76
CA LEU A 70 12.70 8.62 1.19
C LEU A 70 13.04 10.07 1.56
N ARG A 71 12.05 10.98 1.56
CA ARG A 71 12.27 12.37 1.97
C ARG A 71 12.63 12.50 3.45
N VAL A 72 11.98 11.72 4.32
CA VAL A 72 12.29 11.64 5.75
C VAL A 72 13.70 11.08 5.97
N LEU A 73 14.08 10.01 5.27
CA LEU A 73 15.42 9.41 5.35
C LEU A 73 16.50 10.35 4.80
N ALA A 74 16.19 11.17 3.80
CA ALA A 74 17.08 12.19 3.25
C ALA A 74 17.14 13.48 4.10
N GLY A 75 16.37 13.58 5.19
CA GLY A 75 16.31 14.78 6.02
C GLY A 75 15.62 15.98 5.36
N THR A 76 14.88 15.76 4.27
CA THR A 76 14.17 16.82 3.50
C THR A 76 12.69 16.96 3.86
N ALA A 77 12.20 16.09 4.74
CA ALA A 77 10.85 16.17 5.30
C ALA A 77 10.92 15.86 6.80
N GLU A 78 10.12 16.57 7.58
CA GLU A 78 10.00 16.28 9.00
C GLU A 78 9.27 14.95 9.21
N PRO A 79 9.72 14.13 10.18
CA PRO A 79 8.99 12.94 10.59
C PRO A 79 7.59 13.33 11.11
N LEU A 80 6.66 12.39 11.05
CA LEU A 80 5.32 12.64 11.58
C LEU A 80 5.43 12.73 13.11
N PRO A 81 4.65 13.62 13.77
CA PRO A 81 4.59 13.68 15.21
C PRO A 81 3.90 12.42 15.74
N LEU A 82 4.70 11.37 15.96
CA LEU A 82 4.30 10.17 16.66
C LEU A 82 4.55 10.44 18.15
N SER A 83 3.50 10.86 18.84
CA SER A 83 3.47 11.09 20.30
C SER A 83 3.65 9.81 21.09
#